data_AF-A0A959E320-F1
#
_entry.id   AF-A0A959E320-F1
#
_cell.length_a   1.000
_cell.length_b   1.000
_cell.length_c   1.000
_cell.angle_alpha   90.00
_cell.angle_beta   90.00
_cell.angle_gamma   90.00
#
_symmetry.space_group_name_H-M   'P 1'
#
loop_
_entity.id
_entity.type
_entity.pdbx_description
1 polymer ?
#
loop_
_entity_poly.entity_id
_entity_poly.type
_entity_poly.pdbx_seq_one_letter_code
_entity_poly.pdbx_strand_id
1 'polypeptide(L)'
;MTPSKTISNLLAAYILLLPFFYSGCNTLTCEQIGCGPHGTCGQGFCHCEEGWDGPACTNEIAPIRVCVEKVTVTLVPEFQYKAAAGKEEAGGQPLDLLLRLQRLNSPLSPFFDGIDEHAFGGVKAGHNNLLPAVFTLENGADGCLTAPAKPYSIALYSDEGSGSYSPGDELLGAITFTPYLAGQEFPSLIVLDDPEVKFEIEVSYIFP
;
A
#
# COMPACT_ATOMS: atom_id res chain seq x y z
N MET A 1 -18.33 -76.81 -40.54
CA MET A 1 -17.32 -76.48 -41.56
C MET A 1 -17.85 -75.32 -42.41
N THR A 2 -17.36 -74.10 -42.18
CA THR A 2 -17.21 -73.02 -43.18
C THR A 2 -16.39 -71.89 -42.54
N PRO A 3 -15.32 -71.39 -43.19
CA PRO A 3 -14.49 -70.30 -42.68
C PRO A 3 -14.94 -68.94 -43.24
N SER A 4 -14.84 -67.86 -42.47
CA SER A 4 -14.99 -66.48 -42.96
C SER A 4 -14.20 -65.58 -42.01
N LYS A 5 -12.92 -65.23 -42.26
CA LYS A 5 -12.36 -64.33 -43.29
C LYS A 5 -13.11 -63.01 -43.45
N THR A 6 -12.94 -62.09 -42.51
CA THR A 6 -13.02 -60.62 -42.74
C THR A 6 -12.60 -59.84 -41.48
N ILE A 7 -11.31 -59.71 -41.19
CA ILE A 7 -10.80 -58.73 -40.19
C ILE A 7 -9.71 -57.80 -40.79
N SER A 8 -9.44 -57.89 -42.10
CA SER A 8 -8.23 -57.26 -42.67
C SER A 8 -8.39 -55.80 -43.17
N ASN A 9 -9.57 -55.18 -43.11
CA ASN A 9 -9.81 -53.89 -43.81
C ASN A 9 -10.23 -52.70 -42.93
N LEU A 10 -10.30 -52.85 -41.61
CA LEU A 10 -10.73 -51.76 -40.71
C LEU A 10 -9.58 -50.91 -40.13
N LEU A 11 -8.32 -51.35 -40.24
CA LEU A 11 -7.16 -50.60 -39.74
C LEU A 11 -6.59 -49.56 -40.72
N ALA A 12 -6.90 -49.66 -42.01
CA ALA A 12 -6.38 -48.73 -43.03
C ALA A 12 -7.19 -47.42 -43.13
N ALA A 13 -8.39 -47.36 -42.57
CA ALA A 13 -9.26 -46.18 -42.65
C ALA A 13 -9.01 -45.15 -41.53
N TYR A 14 -8.31 -45.52 -40.44
CA TYR A 14 -8.08 -44.62 -39.31
C TYR A 14 -6.81 -43.77 -39.45
N ILE A 15 -5.90 -44.12 -40.37
CA ILE A 15 -4.63 -43.42 -40.58
C ILE A 15 -4.78 -42.21 -41.52
N LEU A 16 -5.90 -42.11 -42.26
CA LEU A 16 -6.17 -41.02 -43.21
C LEU A 16 -7.02 -39.86 -42.65
N LEU A 17 -7.43 -39.93 -41.37
CA LEU A 17 -8.15 -38.87 -40.65
C LEU A 17 -7.29 -38.16 -39.59
N LEU A 18 -5.97 -38.20 -39.74
CA LEU A 18 -5.03 -37.37 -38.98
C LEU A 18 -4.37 -36.23 -39.79
N PRO A 19 -5.05 -35.53 -40.73
CA PRO A 19 -4.46 -34.33 -41.30
C PRO A 19 -4.87 -33.11 -40.45
N PHE A 20 -3.90 -32.27 -40.12
CA PHE A 20 -4.08 -30.90 -39.61
C PHE A 20 -4.52 -30.71 -38.16
N PHE A 21 -3.68 -31.13 -37.21
CA PHE A 21 -3.40 -30.29 -36.04
C PHE A 21 -1.93 -29.88 -36.02
N TYR A 22 -1.38 -29.52 -37.19
CA TYR A 22 -0.27 -28.57 -37.22
C TYR A 22 -0.88 -27.19 -37.01
N SER A 23 -1.37 -26.94 -35.80
CA SER A 23 -1.63 -25.58 -35.34
C SER A 23 -0.27 -24.89 -35.35
N GLY A 24 0.02 -24.17 -36.43
CA GLY A 24 1.17 -23.29 -36.50
C GLY A 24 1.15 -22.43 -35.26
N CYS A 25 2.21 -22.54 -34.45
CA CYS A 25 2.47 -21.63 -33.37
C CYS A 25 2.75 -20.28 -34.01
N ASN A 26 1.69 -19.53 -34.32
CA ASN A 26 1.80 -18.15 -34.74
C ASN A 26 2.31 -17.41 -33.50
N THR A 27 3.61 -17.15 -33.45
CA THR A 27 4.17 -16.22 -32.48
C THR A 27 3.53 -14.87 -32.76
N LEU A 28 2.57 -14.47 -31.94
CA LEU A 28 1.97 -13.14 -32.04
C LEU A 28 3.12 -12.13 -31.98
N THR A 29 3.19 -11.24 -32.96
CA THR A 29 4.18 -10.17 -32.92
C THR A 29 3.77 -9.18 -31.82
N CYS A 30 4.75 -8.47 -31.26
CA CYS A 30 4.48 -7.49 -30.21
C CYS A 30 3.49 -6.39 -30.61
N GLU A 31 3.36 -6.16 -31.91
CA GLU A 31 2.41 -5.22 -32.50
C GLU A 31 0.94 -5.65 -32.31
N GLN A 32 0.69 -6.93 -32.05
CA GLN A 32 -0.66 -7.50 -31.90
C GLN A 32 -1.08 -7.76 -30.44
N ILE A 33 -0.14 -7.86 -29.51
CA ILE A 33 -0.39 -8.33 -28.14
C ILE A 33 -0.97 -7.22 -27.25
N GLY A 34 -0.58 -5.97 -27.47
CA GLY A 34 -1.10 -4.81 -26.73
C GLY A 34 -0.88 -4.91 -25.22
N CYS A 35 0.37 -4.75 -24.76
CA CYS A 35 0.78 -4.94 -23.36
C CYS A 35 0.31 -3.88 -22.35
N GLY A 36 -0.69 -3.08 -22.69
CA GLY A 36 -1.20 -2.02 -21.83
C GLY A 36 -0.15 -0.95 -21.49
N PRO A 37 -0.45 -0.07 -20.53
CA PRO A 37 0.46 0.99 -20.08
C PRO A 37 1.55 0.50 -19.12
N HIS A 38 1.36 -0.65 -18.47
CA HIS A 38 2.27 -1.17 -17.42
C HIS A 38 3.06 -2.39 -17.91
N GLY A 39 3.31 -2.48 -19.22
CA GLY A 39 3.96 -3.63 -19.81
C GLY A 39 4.79 -3.30 -21.03
N THR A 40 5.95 -3.94 -21.14
CA THR A 40 6.77 -3.91 -22.35
C THR A 40 6.69 -5.25 -23.07
N CYS A 41 6.49 -5.24 -24.39
CA CYS A 41 6.49 -6.50 -25.15
C CYS A 41 7.91 -6.97 -25.45
N GLY A 42 8.20 -8.23 -25.13
CA GLY A 42 9.44 -8.92 -25.49
C GLY A 42 9.15 -10.34 -25.93
N GLN A 43 9.75 -10.79 -27.04
CA GLN A 43 9.66 -12.18 -27.54
C GLN A 43 8.21 -12.71 -27.71
N GLY A 44 7.24 -11.83 -27.99
CA GLY A 44 5.85 -12.24 -28.18
C GLY A 44 5.08 -12.48 -26.88
N PHE A 45 5.53 -11.89 -25.77
CA PHE A 45 4.76 -11.82 -24.52
C PHE A 45 5.02 -10.50 -23.77
N CYS A 46 4.10 -10.11 -22.90
CA CYS A 46 4.23 -8.89 -22.10
C CYS A 46 5.06 -9.13 -20.84
N HIS A 47 5.98 -8.22 -20.57
CA HIS A 47 6.75 -8.13 -19.33
C HIS A 47 6.14 -6.99 -18.53
N CYS A 48 5.40 -7.34 -17.48
CA CYS A 48 4.69 -6.35 -16.67
C CYS A 48 5.62 -5.66 -15.67
N GLU A 49 5.32 -4.41 -15.39
CA GLU A 49 5.91 -3.65 -14.30
C GLU A 49 5.53 -4.28 -12.95
N GLU A 50 6.28 -3.94 -11.91
CA GLU A 50 5.98 -4.40 -10.55
C GLU A 50 4.57 -3.95 -10.13
N GLY A 51 3.81 -4.87 -9.52
CA GLY A 51 2.41 -4.62 -9.17
C GLY A 51 1.39 -4.88 -10.27
N TRP A 52 1.81 -5.32 -11.46
CA TRP A 52 0.90 -5.60 -12.58
C TRP A 52 1.02 -7.04 -13.09
N ASP A 53 -0.11 -7.63 -13.49
CA ASP A 53 -0.17 -8.94 -14.12
C ASP A 53 -1.11 -9.02 -15.33
N GLY A 54 -1.20 -10.23 -15.88
CA GLY A 54 -2.10 -10.59 -16.95
C GLY A 54 -1.44 -10.54 -18.32
N PRO A 55 -2.14 -11.05 -19.36
CA PRO A 55 -1.59 -11.12 -20.72
C PRO A 55 -1.31 -9.75 -21.34
N ALA A 56 -1.89 -8.68 -20.78
CA ALA A 56 -1.77 -7.31 -21.25
C ALA A 56 -1.34 -6.33 -20.14
N CYS A 57 -0.83 -6.81 -18.99
CA CYS A 57 -0.37 -5.96 -17.87
C CYS A 57 -1.38 -4.88 -17.45
N THR A 58 -2.65 -5.28 -17.29
CA THR A 58 -3.76 -4.38 -16.93
C THR A 58 -4.46 -4.80 -15.65
N ASN A 59 -4.04 -5.91 -15.04
CA ASN A 59 -4.55 -6.35 -13.76
C ASN A 59 -3.60 -5.87 -12.66
N GLU A 60 -4.12 -5.15 -11.68
CA GLU A 60 -3.35 -4.83 -10.47
C GLU A 60 -3.17 -6.08 -9.60
N ILE A 61 -1.95 -6.29 -9.13
CA ILE A 61 -1.63 -7.25 -8.07
C ILE A 61 -1.76 -6.51 -6.73
N ALA A 62 -2.63 -7.00 -5.85
CA ALA A 62 -2.77 -6.41 -4.52
C ALA A 62 -1.43 -6.52 -3.73
N PRO A 63 -0.90 -5.40 -3.19
CA PRO A 63 0.32 -5.42 -2.41
C PRO A 63 0.12 -6.18 -1.09
N ILE A 64 1.17 -6.86 -0.63
CA ILE A 64 1.17 -7.53 0.68
C ILE A 64 1.47 -6.55 1.81
N ARG A 65 2.24 -5.49 1.54
CA ARG A 65 2.58 -4.43 2.48
C ARG A 65 2.65 -3.06 1.78
N VAL A 66 2.36 -2.00 2.53
CA VAL A 66 2.61 -0.60 2.13
C VAL A 66 3.52 0.03 3.16
N CYS A 67 4.72 0.43 2.76
CA CYS A 67 5.73 1.01 3.63
C CYS A 67 5.63 2.53 3.61
N VAL A 68 5.41 3.13 4.77
CA VAL A 68 5.41 4.58 4.95
C VAL A 68 6.86 5.03 5.06
N GLU A 69 7.28 5.95 4.21
CA GLU A 69 8.65 6.46 4.18
C GLU A 69 8.76 7.79 4.92
N LYS A 70 7.75 8.64 4.74
CA LYS A 70 7.67 9.98 5.33
C LYS A 70 6.23 10.42 5.47
N VAL A 71 5.93 11.11 6.56
CA VAL A 71 4.65 11.79 6.78
C VAL A 71 4.91 13.28 6.96
N THR A 72 4.19 14.09 6.22
CA THR A 72 4.24 15.55 6.31
C THR A 72 2.88 16.06 6.78
N VAL A 73 2.85 16.68 7.95
CA VAL A 73 1.67 17.37 8.47
C VAL A 73 1.67 18.79 7.92
N THR A 74 0.68 19.11 7.10
CA THR A 74 0.59 20.41 6.40
C THR A 74 -0.49 21.32 6.99
N LEU A 75 -1.40 20.78 7.81
CA LEU A 75 -2.43 21.51 8.54
C LEU A 75 -2.62 20.91 9.94
N VAL A 76 -2.71 21.77 10.95
CA VAL A 76 -3.00 21.46 12.36
C VAL A 76 -4.02 22.49 12.85
N PRO A 77 -4.99 22.16 13.71
CA PRO A 77 -6.04 23.10 14.08
C PRO A 77 -5.49 24.26 14.94
N GLU A 78 -5.80 25.49 14.53
CA GLU A 78 -5.30 26.72 15.16
C GLU A 78 -5.80 26.92 16.60
N PHE A 79 -6.97 26.35 16.93
CA PHE A 79 -7.68 26.65 18.19
C PHE A 79 -7.20 25.84 19.40
N GLN A 80 -6.68 24.62 19.22
CA GLN A 80 -6.16 23.83 20.35
C GLN A 80 -4.76 24.24 20.78
N TYR A 81 -4.00 24.88 19.88
CA TYR A 81 -2.65 25.38 20.17
C TYR A 81 -2.61 26.34 21.38
N LYS A 82 -3.67 27.14 21.58
CA LYS A 82 -3.73 28.11 22.70
C LYS A 82 -4.19 27.50 24.02
N ALA A 83 -4.84 26.34 24.00
CA ALA A 83 -5.37 25.67 25.19
C ALA A 83 -4.33 24.72 25.81
N ALA A 84 -3.60 23.96 24.99
CA ALA A 84 -2.49 23.11 25.44
C ALA A 84 -1.33 23.92 26.06
N ALA A 85 -1.09 25.15 25.58
CA ALA A 85 -0.13 26.08 26.18
C ALA A 85 -0.59 26.68 27.54
N GLY A 86 -1.76 26.29 28.02
CA GLY A 86 -2.45 26.88 29.17
C GLY A 86 -2.26 26.15 30.48
N LYS A 87 -1.00 26.00 30.94
CA LYS A 87 -0.54 26.02 32.35
C LYS A 87 0.92 25.55 32.45
N GLU A 88 1.82 26.50 32.72
CA GLU A 88 3.17 26.34 33.34
C GLU A 88 4.45 26.57 32.51
N GLU A 89 4.42 26.86 31.22
CA GLU A 89 5.66 27.28 30.52
C GLU A 89 5.50 28.69 29.96
N ALA A 90 5.69 29.70 30.81
CA ALA A 90 5.90 31.10 30.41
C ALA A 90 7.18 31.32 29.56
N GLY A 91 7.80 30.25 29.06
CA GLY A 91 9.02 30.22 28.26
C GLY A 91 8.84 29.97 26.77
N GLY A 92 7.61 29.79 26.26
CA GLY A 92 7.37 29.67 24.82
C GLY A 92 8.03 28.45 24.18
N GLN A 93 7.97 27.29 24.85
CA GLN A 93 8.47 26.06 24.25
C GLN A 93 7.61 25.66 23.03
N PRO A 94 8.26 25.17 21.96
CA PRO A 94 7.56 24.61 20.81
C PRO A 94 6.74 23.39 21.23
N LEU A 95 5.63 23.15 20.53
CA LEU A 95 4.78 22.00 20.76
C LEU A 95 5.51 20.73 20.30
N ASP A 96 5.70 19.78 21.20
CA ASP A 96 6.11 18.44 20.83
C ASP A 96 4.90 17.72 20.22
N LEU A 97 5.07 17.15 19.03
CA LEU A 97 4.01 16.47 18.29
C LEU A 97 4.29 14.98 18.23
N LEU A 98 3.25 14.18 18.50
CA LEU A 98 3.30 12.73 18.40
C LEU A 98 2.39 12.27 17.26
N LEU A 99 2.95 11.49 16.32
CA LEU A 99 2.20 10.88 15.22
C LEU A 99 1.95 9.40 15.52
N ARG A 100 0.71 8.95 15.32
CA ARG A 100 0.30 7.55 15.51
C ARG A 100 -0.41 7.02 14.26
N LEU A 101 -0.06 5.79 13.88
CA LEU A 101 -0.69 5.08 12.76
C LEU A 101 -1.16 3.70 13.25
N GLN A 102 -2.42 3.34 12.99
CA GLN A 102 -3.00 2.10 13.53
C GLN A 102 -4.04 1.46 12.59
N ARG A 103 -4.12 0.13 12.55
CA ARG A 103 -5.15 -0.59 11.79
C ARG A 103 -6.49 -0.63 12.56
N LEU A 104 -7.60 -0.32 11.91
CA LEU A 104 -8.93 -0.38 12.54
C LEU A 104 -9.45 -1.82 12.66
N ASN A 105 -10.22 -2.09 13.71
CA ASN A 105 -10.94 -3.36 13.95
C ASN A 105 -10.04 -4.61 14.02
N SER A 106 -8.77 -4.47 14.37
CA SER A 106 -7.91 -5.63 14.66
C SER A 106 -8.43 -6.30 15.96
N PRO A 107 -8.92 -7.55 15.91
CA PRO A 107 -9.37 -8.25 17.11
C PRO A 107 -8.16 -8.53 17.98
N LEU A 108 -8.23 -8.11 19.25
CA LEU A 108 -7.21 -8.25 20.32
C LEU A 108 -6.18 -7.11 20.44
N SER A 109 -6.61 -5.96 20.97
CA SER A 109 -6.18 -5.51 22.30
C SER A 109 -6.80 -4.12 22.60
N PRO A 110 -7.44 -3.90 23.76
CA PRO A 110 -7.88 -2.56 24.14
C PRO A 110 -6.71 -1.60 24.40
N PHE A 111 -5.47 -2.09 24.48
CA PHE A 111 -4.24 -1.32 24.57
C PHE A 111 -3.07 -2.28 24.23
N PHE A 112 -2.42 -2.09 23.07
CA PHE A 112 -1.24 -2.85 22.59
C PHE A 112 -1.46 -4.33 22.24
N ASP A 113 -1.39 -4.70 20.94
CA ASP A 113 -0.47 -5.73 20.43
C ASP A 113 -0.50 -5.89 18.88
N GLY A 114 0.68 -5.89 18.26
CA GLY A 114 1.02 -6.37 16.92
C GLY A 114 0.20 -5.82 15.75
N ILE A 115 0.45 -4.60 15.27
CA ILE A 115 1.70 -4.16 14.65
C ILE A 115 1.93 -2.67 14.94
N ASP A 116 3.19 -2.30 15.15
CA ASP A 116 3.75 -1.00 14.80
C ASP A 116 3.17 0.24 15.50
N GLU A 117 3.32 0.32 16.82
CA GLU A 117 3.85 1.58 17.35
C GLU A 117 5.25 1.77 16.77
N HIS A 118 5.33 2.17 15.50
CA HIS A 118 6.22 3.27 15.24
C HIS A 118 5.43 4.48 15.71
N ALA A 119 5.51 4.76 17.02
CA ALA A 119 5.79 6.14 17.36
C ALA A 119 6.97 6.45 16.42
N PHE A 120 6.74 7.22 15.36
CA PHE A 120 7.82 7.71 14.51
C PHE A 120 8.78 8.31 15.51
N GLY A 121 9.87 7.57 15.83
CA GLY A 121 10.54 7.65 17.13
C GLY A 121 10.70 9.11 17.49
N GLY A 122 9.94 9.55 18.51
CA GLY A 122 9.39 10.90 18.62
C GLY A 122 10.15 11.89 17.76
N VAL A 123 9.69 12.11 16.51
CA VAL A 123 10.38 13.06 15.64
C VAL A 123 10.22 14.39 16.34
N LYS A 124 11.30 14.83 16.98
CA LYS A 124 11.43 16.18 17.51
C LYS A 124 11.30 17.06 16.28
N ALA A 125 10.08 17.50 16.00
CA ALA A 125 9.87 18.65 15.15
C ALA A 125 10.83 19.70 15.71
N GLY A 126 11.85 20.07 14.93
CA GLY A 126 12.89 20.98 15.40
C GLY A 126 12.20 22.20 16.03
N HIS A 127 12.78 22.73 17.10
CA HIS A 127 12.18 23.66 18.07
C HIS A 127 11.56 24.97 17.52
N ASN A 128 11.38 25.11 16.21
CA ASN A 128 10.93 26.29 15.50
C ASN A 128 9.73 25.92 14.62
N ASN A 129 8.52 25.98 15.19
CA ASN A 129 7.23 25.86 14.49
C ASN A 129 7.17 26.74 13.22
N LEU A 130 7.14 26.11 12.03
CA LEU A 130 6.28 26.53 10.92
C LEU A 130 5.92 25.25 10.18
N LEU A 131 4.62 24.98 10.03
CA LEU A 131 4.15 23.95 9.10
C LEU A 131 4.84 24.13 7.74
N PRO A 132 5.19 23.04 7.06
CA PRO A 132 4.85 21.66 7.39
C PRO A 132 5.76 21.02 8.46
N ALA A 133 5.18 20.22 9.36
CA ALA A 133 5.94 19.35 10.26
C ALA A 133 6.22 18.02 9.56
N VAL A 134 7.48 17.60 9.51
CA VAL A 134 7.92 16.40 8.79
C VAL A 134 8.32 15.32 9.78
N PHE A 135 7.72 14.15 9.61
CA PHE A 135 7.98 12.92 10.37
C PHE A 135 8.62 11.91 9.43
N THR A 136 9.87 11.54 9.70
CA THR A 136 10.56 10.44 9.02
C THR A 136 10.67 9.27 9.98
N LEU A 137 10.51 8.04 9.48
CA LEU A 137 10.75 6.88 10.32
C LEU A 137 12.23 6.81 10.73
N GLU A 138 12.47 6.54 12.01
CA GLU A 138 13.83 6.30 12.48
C GLU A 138 14.34 4.96 11.93
N ASN A 139 15.65 4.93 11.63
CA ASN A 139 16.32 3.75 11.08
C ASN A 139 16.11 2.52 11.99
N GLY A 140 15.38 1.52 11.49
CA GLY A 140 15.16 0.23 12.18
C GLY A 140 13.70 -0.12 12.44
N ALA A 141 12.79 0.83 12.28
CA ALA A 141 11.35 0.61 12.24
C ALA A 141 10.93 -0.07 10.92
N ASP A 142 10.26 -1.23 10.95
CA ASP A 142 9.58 -1.79 9.77
C ASP A 142 8.32 -0.96 9.53
N GLY A 143 8.45 0.17 8.84
CA GLY A 143 7.40 1.16 8.56
C GLY A 143 6.20 0.69 7.74
N CYS A 144 5.94 -0.61 7.71
CA CYS A 144 5.13 -1.26 6.71
C CYS A 144 3.78 -1.74 7.24
N LEU A 145 2.72 -1.22 6.67
CA LEU A 145 1.33 -1.58 6.92
C LEU A 145 1.01 -2.93 6.30
N THR A 146 0.67 -3.93 7.12
CA THR A 146 0.26 -5.25 6.61
C THR A 146 -1.25 -5.36 6.38
N ALA A 147 -1.67 -5.99 5.29
CA ALA A 147 -3.05 -5.96 4.80
C ALA A 147 -3.50 -4.54 4.38
N PRO A 148 -2.85 -3.95 3.36
CA PRO A 148 -3.08 -2.56 2.94
C PRO A 148 -4.48 -2.27 2.38
N ALA A 149 -5.26 -3.31 2.06
CA ALA A 149 -6.67 -3.19 1.71
C ALA A 149 -7.62 -3.05 2.92
N LYS A 150 -7.10 -2.93 4.15
CA LYS A 150 -7.87 -2.69 5.38
C LYS A 150 -7.79 -1.22 5.78
N PRO A 151 -8.81 -0.70 6.51
CA PRO A 151 -8.78 0.67 6.98
C PRO A 151 -7.77 0.86 8.13
N TYR A 152 -7.09 2.00 8.11
CA TYR A 152 -6.13 2.51 9.08
C TYR A 152 -6.57 3.88 9.56
N SER A 153 -6.12 4.27 10.76
CA SER A 153 -6.24 5.62 11.29
C SER A 153 -4.84 6.19 11.48
N ILE A 154 -4.62 7.40 10.97
CA ILE A 154 -3.49 8.25 11.32
C ILE A 154 -3.99 9.35 12.25
N ALA A 155 -3.27 9.63 13.33
CA ALA A 155 -3.66 10.58 14.36
C ALA A 155 -2.45 11.39 14.83
N LEU A 156 -2.69 12.66 15.12
CA LEU A 156 -1.71 13.61 15.65
C LEU A 156 -2.09 13.99 17.07
N TYR A 157 -1.13 13.95 17.99
CA TYR A 157 -1.32 14.30 19.39
C TYR A 157 -0.32 15.40 19.82
N SER A 158 -0.67 16.17 20.83
CA SER A 158 0.31 16.96 21.59
C SER A 158 1.05 16.04 22.57
N ASP A 159 2.37 15.97 22.48
CA ASP A 159 3.19 15.25 23.45
C ASP A 159 3.48 16.17 24.64
N GLU A 160 3.11 15.73 25.85
CA GLU A 160 3.42 16.45 27.10
C GLU A 160 4.86 16.21 27.60
N GLY A 161 5.77 15.79 26.72
CA GLY A 161 7.22 15.67 26.97
C GLY A 161 7.67 14.28 27.37
N SER A 162 6.90 13.24 27.06
CA SER A 162 7.24 11.85 27.37
C SER A 162 7.87 11.10 26.20
N GLY A 163 7.75 11.61 24.97
CA GLY A 163 8.26 10.96 23.76
C GLY A 163 7.53 9.65 23.43
N SER A 164 6.42 9.37 24.11
CA SER A 164 5.59 8.16 23.99
C SER A 164 4.14 8.52 24.28
N TYR A 165 3.20 7.65 23.90
CA TYR A 165 1.80 7.92 24.19
C TYR A 165 1.55 7.91 25.69
N SER A 166 1.13 9.05 26.22
CA SER A 166 0.69 9.23 27.60
C SER A 166 -0.81 9.55 27.65
N PRO A 167 -1.53 9.14 28.71
CA PRO A 167 -2.94 9.53 28.89
C PRO A 167 -3.19 11.05 28.96
N GLY A 168 -2.14 11.86 29.12
CA GLY A 168 -2.18 13.32 29.06
C GLY A 168 -2.14 13.87 27.63
N ASP A 169 -1.76 13.07 26.63
CA ASP A 169 -1.64 13.55 25.26
C ASP A 169 -3.01 13.90 24.66
N GLU A 170 -3.20 15.16 24.27
CA GLU A 170 -4.41 15.64 23.62
C GLU A 170 -4.42 15.28 22.13
N LEU A 171 -5.51 14.68 21.65
CA LEU A 171 -5.72 14.41 20.23
C LEU A 171 -5.96 15.73 19.49
N LEU A 172 -5.04 16.08 18.59
CA LEU A 172 -5.12 17.27 17.74
C LEU A 172 -5.94 17.01 16.46
N GLY A 173 -5.97 15.77 15.98
CA GLY A 173 -6.75 15.39 14.80
C GLY A 173 -6.45 13.98 14.32
N ALA A 174 -7.40 13.36 13.62
CA ALA A 174 -7.22 12.01 13.06
C ALA A 174 -7.99 11.81 11.75
N ILE A 175 -7.41 11.03 10.84
CA ILE A 175 -8.05 10.63 9.59
C ILE A 175 -8.01 9.11 9.45
N THR A 176 -9.13 8.53 9.01
CA THR A 176 -9.19 7.12 8.58
C THR A 176 -8.97 7.03 7.08
N PHE A 177 -8.11 6.11 6.64
CA PHE A 177 -7.80 5.88 5.23
C PHE A 177 -7.56 4.39 4.95
N THR A 178 -7.55 4.00 3.67
CA THR A 178 -7.18 2.64 3.25
C THR A 178 -5.94 2.78 2.36
N PRO A 179 -4.76 2.25 2.74
CA PRO A 179 -3.51 2.45 2.01
C PRO A 179 -3.54 2.00 0.55
N TYR A 180 -4.34 0.98 0.24
CA TYR A 180 -4.52 0.46 -1.12
C TYR A 180 -5.99 0.16 -1.41
N LEU A 181 -6.48 0.69 -2.53
CA LEU A 181 -7.78 0.37 -3.10
C LEU A 181 -7.57 -0.07 -4.55
N ALA A 182 -8.09 -1.25 -4.91
CA ALA A 182 -7.98 -1.77 -6.27
C ALA A 182 -8.60 -0.78 -7.28
N GLY A 183 -7.87 -0.55 -8.37
CA GLY A 183 -8.22 0.42 -9.42
C GLY A 183 -7.75 1.85 -9.13
N GLN A 184 -6.96 2.07 -8.09
CA GLN A 184 -6.28 3.35 -7.81
C GLN A 184 -4.78 3.27 -8.10
N GLU A 185 -4.30 2.21 -8.75
CA GLU A 185 -2.88 1.96 -8.99
C GLU A 185 -2.07 1.94 -7.67
N PHE A 186 -0.84 2.47 -7.71
CA PHE A 186 0.13 2.43 -6.62
C PHE A 186 0.74 3.84 -6.38
N PRO A 187 -0.04 4.82 -5.92
CA PRO A 187 0.44 6.18 -5.75
C PRO A 187 1.55 6.25 -4.69
N SER A 188 2.68 6.86 -5.02
CA SER A 188 3.78 7.07 -4.08
C SER A 188 3.50 8.16 -3.04
N LEU A 189 2.41 8.92 -3.21
CA LEU A 189 1.96 9.96 -2.29
C LEU A 189 0.47 9.83 -2.02
N ILE A 190 0.12 9.61 -0.75
CA ILE A 190 -1.27 9.61 -0.28
C ILE A 190 -1.54 10.94 0.42
N VAL A 191 -2.52 11.71 -0.07
CA VAL A 191 -2.94 12.98 0.54
C VAL A 191 -4.23 12.76 1.32
N LEU A 192 -4.18 13.01 2.62
CA LEU A 192 -5.32 12.93 3.52
C LEU A 192 -5.69 14.34 3.96
N ASP A 193 -6.82 14.83 3.48
CA ASP A 193 -7.26 16.22 3.64
C ASP A 193 -8.55 16.26 4.47
N ASP A 194 -8.43 16.69 5.73
CA ASP A 194 -9.55 16.94 6.63
C ASP A 194 -9.50 18.40 7.12
N PRO A 195 -10.65 19.06 7.36
CA PRO A 195 -10.66 20.45 7.85
C PRO A 195 -9.85 20.69 9.12
N GLU A 196 -9.68 19.66 9.97
CA GLU A 196 -8.95 19.79 11.23
C GLU A 196 -7.45 19.49 11.07
N VAL A 197 -7.08 18.53 10.21
CA VAL A 197 -5.70 18.08 10.04
C VAL A 197 -5.43 17.62 8.61
N LYS A 198 -4.21 17.82 8.11
CA LYS A 198 -3.82 17.35 6.77
C LYS A 198 -2.50 16.62 6.79
N PHE A 199 -2.47 15.43 6.18
CA PHE A 199 -1.28 14.59 6.05
C PHE A 199 -0.94 14.35 4.58
N GLU A 200 0.34 14.37 4.28
CA GLU A 200 0.93 13.89 3.04
C GLU A 200 1.85 12.72 3.38
N ILE A 201 1.52 11.52 2.91
CA ILE A 201 2.21 10.28 3.26
C ILE A 201 2.93 9.75 2.03
N GLU A 202 4.26 9.80 2.03
CA GLU A 202 5.10 9.16 1.03
C GLU A 202 5.18 7.66 1.35
N VAL A 203 4.86 6.81 0.36
CA VAL A 203 4.77 5.35 0.53
C VAL A 203 5.44 4.58 -0.61
N SER A 204 5.86 3.36 -0.30
CA SER A 204 6.24 2.32 -1.27
C SER A 204 5.41 1.05 -1.06
N TYR A 205 5.31 0.22 -2.10
CA TYR A 205 4.47 -0.97 -2.14
C TYR A 205 5.35 -2.21 -2.26
N ILE A 206 5.01 -3.26 -1.51
CA ILE A 206 5.66 -4.56 -1.60
C ILE A 206 4.64 -5.56 -2.13
N PHE A 207 4.99 -6.24 -3.22
CA PHE A 207 4.15 -7.22 -3.91
C PHE A 207 4.54 -8.67 -3.58
N PRO A 208 3.65 -9.65 -3.84
CA PRO A 208 3.90 -11.08 -3.62
C PRO A 208 5.09 -11.67 -4.38
#